data_AF-A0A527ZM60-F1
#
_entry.id   AF-A0A527ZM60-F1
#
_cell.length_a   1.000
_cell.length_b   1.000
_cell.length_c   1.000
_cell.angle_alpha   90.00
_cell.angle_beta   90.00
_cell.angle_gamma   90.00
#
_symmetry.space_group_name_H-M   'P 1'
#
loop_
_entity.id
_entity.type
_entity.pdbx_description
1 polymer ?
#
loop_
_entity_poly.entity_id
_entity_poly.type
_entity_poly.pdbx_seq_one_letter_code
_entity_poly.pdbx_strand_id
1 'polypeptide(L)'
;MLRMESPAPPIKVDDWLRGEPLANFQPGKVYLVEFWATWCGPCVAAMPHLVELKEKYNDRGFEVVGVAASEQAPTADEARTKLDAWLTERFPNLNYRIAFDYTGEMNRLW
;
A
#
# COMPACT_ATOMS: atom_id res chain seq x y z
N MET A 1 -1.13 18.48 10.30
CA MET A 1 -2.26 17.64 10.71
C MET A 1 -3.23 17.56 9.56
N LEU A 2 -3.43 16.37 8.99
CA LEU A 2 -4.42 16.17 7.94
C LEU A 2 -5.84 16.32 8.48
N ARG A 3 -6.72 16.82 7.62
CA ARG A 3 -8.15 16.96 7.88
C ARG A 3 -8.88 16.57 6.60
N MET A 4 -10.17 16.26 6.71
CA MET A 4 -11.05 16.21 5.54
C MET A 4 -10.88 17.47 4.69
N GLU A 5 -10.99 17.33 3.37
CA GLU A 5 -10.73 18.38 2.36
C GLU A 5 -9.26 18.83 2.21
N SER A 6 -8.31 18.29 2.99
CA SER A 6 -6.89 18.55 2.75
C SER A 6 -6.44 17.89 1.44
N PRO A 7 -5.54 18.52 0.67
CA PRO A 7 -4.86 17.83 -0.42
C PRO A 7 -4.19 16.56 0.11
N ALA A 8 -4.33 15.45 -0.61
CA ALA A 8 -3.63 14.22 -0.29
C ALA A 8 -2.11 14.47 -0.31
N PRO A 9 -1.36 14.10 0.74
CA PRO A 9 0.09 14.16 0.70
C PRO A 9 0.66 13.28 -0.42
N PRO A 10 1.87 13.55 -0.92
CA PRO A 10 2.51 12.67 -1.90
C PRO A 10 2.77 11.28 -1.32
N ILE A 11 2.82 10.28 -2.19
CA ILE A 11 3.35 8.95 -1.87
C ILE A 11 4.89 9.03 -1.97
N LYS A 12 5.58 9.00 -0.84
CA LYS A 12 7.05 8.97 -0.75
C LYS A 12 7.48 7.69 -0.06
N VAL A 13 7.76 6.68 -0.88
CA VAL A 13 8.03 5.32 -0.45
C VAL A 13 9.43 4.92 -0.92
N ASP A 14 10.04 3.96 -0.23
CA ASP A 14 11.37 3.45 -0.56
C ASP A 14 11.34 2.62 -1.83
N ASP A 15 10.29 1.82 -2.02
CA ASP A 15 10.13 0.97 -3.20
C ASP A 15 8.68 0.56 -3.50
N TRP A 16 8.45 0.03 -4.70
CA TRP A 16 7.21 -0.59 -5.14
C TRP A 16 7.43 -2.08 -5.38
N LEU A 17 6.74 -2.93 -4.62
CA LEU A 17 6.87 -4.39 -4.72
C LEU A 17 5.85 -5.01 -5.67
N ARG A 18 4.66 -4.40 -5.81
CA ARG A 18 3.61 -4.90 -6.72
C ARG A 18 2.96 -3.74 -7.46
N GLY A 19 2.62 -3.97 -8.73
CA GLY A 19 1.99 -2.99 -9.61
C GLY A 19 2.91 -1.84 -10.01
N GLU A 20 2.44 -1.02 -10.95
CA GLU A 20 3.20 0.14 -11.44
C GLU A 20 3.31 1.24 -10.37
N PRO A 21 4.47 1.86 -10.19
CA PRO A 21 4.64 2.99 -9.27
C PRO A 21 3.60 4.10 -9.48
N LEU A 22 3.02 4.60 -8.39
CA LEU A 22 2.10 5.74 -8.47
C LEU A 22 2.90 7.06 -8.40
N ALA A 23 3.13 7.66 -9.57
CA ALA A 23 3.83 8.95 -9.65
C ALA A 23 3.01 10.12 -9.10
N ASN A 24 1.72 10.18 -9.42
CA ASN A 24 0.81 11.26 -9.02
C ASN A 24 -0.64 10.77 -8.95
N PHE A 25 -1.43 11.37 -8.05
CA PHE A 25 -2.89 11.20 -8.05
C PHE A 25 -3.52 11.86 -9.26
N GLN A 26 -4.50 11.17 -9.86
CA GLN A 26 -5.21 11.66 -11.03
C GLN A 26 -6.59 12.23 -10.64
N PRO A 27 -6.99 13.38 -11.20
CA PRO A 27 -8.36 13.88 -11.05
C PRO A 27 -9.40 12.85 -11.50
N GLY A 28 -10.53 12.79 -10.80
CA GLY A 28 -11.63 11.87 -11.13
C GLY A 28 -11.40 10.42 -10.71
N LYS A 29 -10.26 10.09 -10.10
CA LYS A 29 -10.01 8.80 -9.46
C LYS A 29 -10.21 8.87 -7.94
N VAL A 30 -10.60 7.76 -7.35
CA VAL A 30 -10.66 7.57 -5.90
C VAL A 30 -9.57 6.59 -5.51
N TYR A 31 -8.73 6.99 -4.55
CA TYR A 31 -7.63 6.18 -4.05
C TYR A 31 -7.90 5.78 -2.60
N LEU A 32 -7.87 4.48 -2.33
CA LEU A 32 -7.76 3.95 -0.97
C LEU A 32 -6.29 3.71 -0.65
N VAL A 33 -5.75 4.47 0.30
CA VAL A 33 -4.40 4.25 0.82
C VAL A 33 -4.52 3.47 2.13
N GLU A 34 -4.04 2.23 2.14
CA GLU A 34 -4.08 1.34 3.30
C GLU A 34 -2.67 1.24 3.90
N PHE A 35 -2.51 1.64 5.16
CA PHE A 35 -1.26 1.43 5.90
C PHE A 35 -1.32 0.10 6.64
N TRP A 36 -0.35 -0.78 6.38
CA TRP A 36 -0.34 -2.14 6.93
C TRP A 36 1.08 -2.66 7.22
N ALA A 37 1.15 -3.87 7.77
CA ALA A 37 2.38 -4.64 7.92
C ALA A 37 2.06 -6.15 7.99
N THR A 38 3.04 -7.00 7.70
CA THR A 38 2.89 -8.48 7.69
C THR A 38 2.42 -9.06 9.02
N TRP A 39 2.76 -8.41 10.13
CA TRP A 39 2.34 -8.80 11.49
C TRP A 39 0.97 -8.22 11.89
N CYS A 40 0.41 -7.27 11.12
CA CYS A 40 -0.92 -6.72 11.39
C CYS A 40 -2.02 -7.68 10.93
N GLY A 41 -2.41 -8.61 11.82
CA GLY A 41 -3.43 -9.62 11.52
C GLY A 41 -4.72 -9.07 10.89
N PRO A 42 -5.36 -8.03 11.47
CA PRO A 42 -6.56 -7.42 10.88
C PRO A 42 -6.32 -6.80 9.49
N CYS A 43 -5.18 -6.15 9.26
CA CYS A 43 -4.83 -5.58 7.96
C CYS A 43 -4.71 -6.69 6.90
N VAL A 44 -3.97 -7.75 7.24
CA VAL A 44 -3.79 -8.92 6.36
C VAL A 44 -5.13 -9.59 6.05
N ALA A 45 -6.04 -9.66 7.03
CA ALA A 45 -7.40 -10.19 6.81
C ALA A 45 -8.27 -9.28 5.92
N ALA A 46 -7.97 -7.98 5.82
CA ALA A 46 -8.68 -7.05 4.95
C ALA A 46 -8.23 -7.15 3.49
N MET A 47 -7.00 -7.59 3.21
CA MET A 47 -6.44 -7.61 1.86
C MET A 47 -7.32 -8.31 0.80
N PRO A 48 -7.96 -9.48 1.05
CA PRO A 48 -8.88 -10.09 0.09
C PRO A 48 -10.12 -9.22 -0.18
N HIS A 49 -10.64 -8.54 0.84
CA HIS A 49 -11.77 -7.62 0.67
C HIS A 49 -11.37 -6.37 -0.14
N LEU A 50 -10.12 -5.94 -0.05
CA LEU A 50 -9.60 -4.86 -0.90
C LEU A 50 -9.44 -5.29 -2.35
N VAL A 51 -9.07 -6.54 -2.61
CA VAL A 51 -9.10 -7.14 -3.96
C VAL A 51 -10.52 -7.11 -4.52
N GLU A 52 -11.51 -7.60 -3.77
CA GLU A 52 -12.92 -7.59 -4.17
C GLU A 52 -13.44 -6.16 -4.42
N LEU A 53 -13.08 -5.22 -3.54
CA LEU A 53 -13.47 -3.82 -3.67
C LEU A 53 -12.86 -3.18 -4.92
N LYS A 54 -11.59 -3.45 -5.20
CA LYS A 54 -10.91 -2.99 -6.41
C LYS A 54 -11.60 -3.54 -7.65
N GLU A 55 -11.93 -4.83 -7.69
CA GLU A 55 -12.60 -5.46 -8.83
C GLU A 55 -13.99 -4.87 -9.07
N LYS A 56 -14.76 -4.68 -8.00
CA LYS A 56 -16.11 -4.13 -8.06
C LYS A 56 -16.18 -2.71 -8.62
N TYR A 57 -15.13 -1.90 -8.42
CA TYR A 57 -15.11 -0.48 -8.79
C TYR A 57 -14.01 -0.14 -9.82
N ASN A 58 -13.41 -1.15 -10.46
CA ASN A 58 -12.30 -0.99 -11.40
C ASN A 58 -12.66 -0.10 -12.60
N ASP A 59 -13.92 -0.16 -13.05
CA ASP A 59 -14.47 0.65 -14.14
C ASP A 59 -14.85 2.09 -13.72
N ARG A 60 -14.75 2.42 -12.43
CA ARG A 60 -15.14 3.73 -11.86
C ARG A 60 -13.95 4.55 -11.36
N GLY A 61 -12.74 4.20 -11.79
CA GLY A 61 -11.53 4.91 -11.40
C GLY A 61 -11.15 4.72 -9.93
N PHE A 62 -11.53 3.58 -9.32
CA PHE A 62 -11.11 3.23 -7.97
C PHE A 62 -9.78 2.48 -7.98
N GLU A 63 -8.84 2.92 -7.15
CA GLU A 63 -7.49 2.37 -7.04
C GLU A 63 -7.17 2.08 -5.56
N VAL A 64 -6.45 0.99 -5.31
CA VAL A 64 -5.93 0.64 -3.97
C VAL A 64 -4.41 0.74 -3.97
N VAL A 65 -3.86 1.37 -2.93
CA VAL A 65 -2.44 1.48 -2.66
C VAL A 65 -2.18 0.97 -1.24
N GLY A 66 -1.66 -0.24 -1.12
CA GLY A 66 -1.22 -0.77 0.17
C GLY A 66 0.21 -0.31 0.48
N VAL A 67 0.41 0.33 1.62
CA VAL A 67 1.70 0.84 2.08
C VAL A 67 2.15 0.01 3.27
N ALA A 68 3.13 -0.86 3.05
CA ALA A 68 3.80 -1.59 4.13
C ALA A 68 4.74 -0.62 4.86
N ALA A 69 4.24 0.04 5.91
CA ALA A 69 4.88 1.20 6.55
C ALA A 69 5.52 0.88 7.91
N SER A 70 5.51 -0.39 8.32
CA SER A 70 5.97 -0.81 9.66
C SER A 70 6.48 -2.25 9.67
N GLU A 71 7.12 -2.70 8.60
CA GLU A 71 7.79 -4.01 8.60
C GLU A 71 8.92 -4.05 9.63
N GLN A 72 9.10 -5.21 10.26
CA GLN A 72 10.08 -5.40 11.31
C GLN A 72 11.27 -6.22 10.81
N ALA A 73 12.40 -5.57 10.58
CA ALA A 73 13.68 -6.21 10.32
C ALA A 73 14.83 -5.30 10.80
N PRO A 74 16.07 -5.81 10.90
CA PRO A 74 17.24 -5.00 11.19
C PRO A 74 17.56 -3.94 10.12
N THR A 75 17.25 -4.21 8.84
CA THR A 75 17.56 -3.31 7.72
C THR A 75 16.38 -3.21 6.74
N ALA A 76 16.35 -2.13 5.96
CA ALA A 76 15.37 -1.92 4.90
C ALA A 76 15.41 -3.05 3.86
N ASP A 77 16.61 -3.46 3.44
CA ASP A 77 16.79 -4.55 2.47
C ASP A 77 16.24 -5.87 3.01
N GLU A 78 16.50 -6.20 4.27
CA GLU A 78 15.99 -7.42 4.88
C GLU A 78 14.47 -7.39 5.02
N ALA A 79 13.90 -6.26 5.46
CA ALA A 79 12.45 -6.07 5.54
C ALA A 79 11.81 -6.20 4.15
N ARG A 80 12.37 -5.55 3.14
CA ARG A 80 11.90 -5.60 1.76
C ARG A 80 11.92 -7.02 1.20
N THR A 81 13.03 -7.75 1.35
CA THR A 81 13.16 -9.12 0.85
C THR A 81 12.17 -10.06 1.55
N LYS A 82 12.01 -9.95 2.87
CA LYS A 82 11.03 -10.76 3.61
C LYS A 82 9.59 -10.45 3.18
N LEU A 83 9.27 -9.16 3.02
CA LEU A 83 7.96 -8.72 2.57
C LEU A 83 7.65 -9.24 1.15
N ASP A 84 8.60 -9.17 0.24
CA ASP A 84 8.43 -9.67 -1.14
C ASP A 84 8.18 -11.18 -1.19
N ALA A 85 8.96 -11.95 -0.43
CA ALA A 85 8.75 -13.38 -0.29
C ALA A 85 7.37 -13.70 0.32
N TRP A 86 7.00 -13.00 1.39
CA TRP A 86 5.71 -13.17 2.05
C TRP A 86 4.53 -12.85 1.14
N LEU A 87 4.60 -11.76 0.36
CA LEU A 87 3.56 -11.40 -0.62
C LEU A 87 3.42 -12.47 -1.69
N THR A 88 4.53 -13.02 -2.17
CA THR A 88 4.53 -14.09 -3.17
C THR A 88 3.87 -15.37 -2.65
N GLU A 89 4.16 -15.74 -1.40
CA GLU A 89 3.60 -16.94 -0.78
C GLU A 89 2.11 -16.77 -0.43
N ARG A 90 1.76 -15.65 0.19
CA ARG A 90 0.45 -15.44 0.84
C ARG A 90 -0.57 -14.81 -0.09
N PHE A 91 -0.13 -13.98 -1.02
CA PHE A 91 -0.98 -13.20 -1.93
C PHE A 91 -0.46 -13.22 -3.37
N PRO A 92 -0.29 -14.41 -3.99
CA PRO A 92 0.27 -14.52 -5.34
C PRO A 92 -0.57 -13.81 -6.42
N ASN A 93 -1.86 -13.62 -6.16
CA ASN A 93 -2.81 -13.01 -7.09
C ASN A 93 -3.27 -11.61 -6.63
N LEU A 94 -2.49 -10.93 -5.80
CA LEU A 94 -2.83 -9.57 -5.37
C LEU A 94 -2.94 -8.65 -6.59
N ASN A 95 -4.07 -7.95 -6.71
CA ASN A 95 -4.39 -7.19 -7.92
C ASN A 95 -4.20 -5.67 -7.77
N TYR A 96 -3.60 -5.20 -6.68
CA TYR A 96 -3.38 -3.79 -6.41
C TYR A 96 -1.92 -3.49 -6.03
N ARG A 97 -1.58 -2.20 -5.95
CA ARG A 97 -0.20 -1.77 -5.74
C ARG A 97 0.24 -1.98 -4.30
N ILE A 98 1.46 -2.45 -4.13
CA ILE A 98 2.12 -2.51 -2.83
C ILE A 98 3.37 -1.63 -2.86
N ALA A 99 3.37 -0.62 -2.00
CA ALA A 99 4.52 0.20 -1.70
C ALA A 99 5.15 -0.22 -0.37
N PHE A 100 6.46 0.00 -0.25
CA PHE A 100 7.25 -0.28 0.92
C PHE A 100 7.83 1.03 1.48
N ASP A 101 7.58 1.32 2.75
CA ASP A 101 8.17 2.45 3.48
C ASP A 101 8.77 1.95 4.78
N TYR A 102 10.09 1.84 4.79
CA TYR A 102 10.90 1.53 5.96
C TYR A 102 11.35 2.80 6.68
N THR A 103 11.48 3.92 5.96
CA THR A 103 11.93 5.20 6.52
C THR A 103 10.90 5.83 7.47
N GLY A 104 9.62 5.46 7.31
CA GLY A 104 8.50 6.04 8.04
C GLY A 104 8.09 7.42 7.53
N GLU A 105 8.58 7.83 6.36
CA GLU A 105 8.23 9.10 5.73
C GLU A 105 6.73 9.16 5.42
N MET A 106 6.11 8.04 5.08
CA MET A 106 4.66 7.97 4.85
C MET A 106 3.87 8.22 6.13
N ASN A 107 4.26 7.61 7.25
CA ASN A 107 3.63 7.85 8.57
C ASN A 107 3.79 9.30 9.05
N ARG A 108 4.79 10.03 8.53
CA ARG A 108 5.02 11.44 8.85
C ARG A 108 4.16 12.37 8.00
N LEU A 109 3.91 12.01 6.75
CA LEU A 109 3.19 12.82 5.78
C LEU A 109 1.66 12.68 5.89
N TRP A 110 1.20 11.47 6.21
CA TRP A 110 -0.21 11.08 6.30
C TRP A 110 -0.69 11.09 7.76
#